data_AF-A0A9X3HK82-F1
#
_entry.id   AF-A0A9X3HK82-F1
#
_cell.length_a   1.000
_cell.length_b   1.000
_cell.length_c   1.000
_cell.angle_alpha   90.00
_cell.angle_beta   90.00
_cell.angle_gamma   90.00
#
_symmetry.space_group_name_H-M   'P 1'
#
loop_
_entity.id
_entity.type
_entity.pdbx_description
1 polymer ?
#
loop_
_entity_poly.entity_id
_entity_poly.type
_entity_poly.pdbx_seq_one_letter_code
_entity_poly.pdbx_strand_id
1 'polypeptide(L)'
;MRRLKTSVAAWSALIAVTLFWFANMFVSADYMTEISSSLVLGVAFAVLVRWFRDAAQAMRYGRAGADFLIVAVFSIVGIIFFQRVWVMLLRYHERPDWMVNSPISAFVAWMMAWSCTLALVAPDIDNGHIPPRSRILIGFALFVAGMVSGGSIMLALKP
;
A
#
# COMPACT_ATOMS: atom_id res chain seq x y z
N MET A 1 30.47 18.18 10.09
CA MET A 1 30.19 16.74 10.34
C MET A 1 28.82 16.56 11.01
N ARG A 2 27.72 16.76 10.26
CA ARG A 2 26.32 16.69 10.75
C ARG A 2 25.42 15.72 9.95
N ARG A 3 26.04 14.91 9.06
CA ARG A 3 25.37 14.01 8.11
C ARG A 3 25.27 12.54 8.58
N LEU A 4 25.72 12.24 9.80
CA LEU A 4 25.67 10.90 10.42
C LEU A 4 24.53 10.73 11.43
N LYS A 5 23.59 11.68 11.50
CA LYS A 5 22.19 11.37 11.84
C LYS A 5 21.47 10.81 10.61
N THR A 6 22.15 9.89 9.92
CA THR A 6 21.63 9.11 8.81
C THR A 6 20.39 8.39 9.33
N SER A 7 19.27 8.70 8.70
CA SER A 7 17.89 8.40 9.07
C SER A 7 17.70 7.10 9.86
N VAL A 8 17.14 7.19 11.07
CA VAL A 8 16.69 6.03 11.87
C VAL A 8 15.84 5.09 11.01
N ALA A 9 15.04 5.64 10.08
CA ALA A 9 14.23 4.88 9.13
C ALA A 9 15.07 4.09 8.10
N ALA A 10 16.19 4.66 7.64
CA ALA A 10 17.08 3.99 6.70
C ALA A 10 17.84 2.84 7.40
N TRP A 11 18.31 3.07 8.63
CA TRP A 11 18.94 2.02 9.44
C TRP A 11 17.95 0.93 9.85
N SER A 12 16.71 1.28 10.21
CA SER A 12 15.68 0.28 10.51
C SER A 12 15.31 -0.56 9.30
N ALA A 13 15.24 0.05 8.10
CA ALA A 13 15.00 -0.68 6.87
C ALA A 13 16.15 -1.65 6.54
N LEU A 14 17.40 -1.19 6.71
CA LEU A 14 18.58 -2.01 6.46
C LEU A 14 18.65 -3.20 7.43
N ILE A 15 18.40 -2.97 8.73
CA ILE A 15 18.31 -4.02 9.75
C ILE A 15 17.21 -5.03 9.41
N ALA A 16 16.02 -4.56 8.99
CA ALA A 16 14.92 -5.46 8.62
C ALA A 16 15.28 -6.35 7.43
N VAL A 17 15.95 -5.79 6.41
CA VAL A 17 16.43 -6.57 5.25
C VAL A 17 17.47 -7.61 5.69
N THR A 18 18.43 -7.22 6.52
CA THR A 18 19.45 -8.15 7.03
C THR A 18 18.84 -9.27 7.87
N LEU A 19 17.90 -8.95 8.77
CA LEU A 19 17.19 -9.94 9.58
C LEU A 19 16.38 -10.92 8.74
N PHE A 20 15.72 -10.43 7.68
CA PHE A 20 14.99 -11.30 6.75
C PHE A 20 15.94 -12.29 6.07
N TRP A 21 17.05 -11.84 5.49
CA TRP A 21 17.99 -12.74 4.82
C TRP A 21 18.64 -13.73 5.77
N PHE A 22 18.94 -13.30 7.00
CA PHE A 22 19.45 -14.18 8.03
C PHE A 22 18.42 -15.25 8.40
N ALA A 23 17.18 -14.88 8.69
CA ALA A 23 16.11 -15.83 8.98
C ALA A 23 15.84 -16.80 7.80
N ASN A 24 15.98 -16.34 6.55
CA ASN A 24 15.79 -17.16 5.36
C ASN A 24 16.81 -18.29 5.23
N MET A 25 17.99 -18.16 5.86
CA MET A 25 19.00 -19.23 5.88
C MET A 25 18.62 -20.38 6.82
N PHE A 26 17.75 -20.13 7.81
CA PHE A 26 17.40 -21.11 8.85
C PHE A 26 15.95 -21.62 8.76
N VAL A 27 15.07 -20.91 8.06
CA VAL A 27 13.63 -21.20 7.98
C VAL A 27 13.26 -21.59 6.55
N SER A 28 12.43 -22.63 6.39
CA SER A 28 11.95 -23.03 5.06
C SER A 28 11.04 -21.95 4.45
N ALA A 29 11.02 -21.87 3.11
CA ALA A 29 10.32 -20.81 2.38
C ALA A 29 8.80 -20.73 2.70
N ASP A 30 8.18 -21.86 3.03
CA ASP A 30 6.76 -21.94 3.37
C ASP A 30 6.47 -21.21 4.70
N TYR A 31 7.22 -21.53 5.76
CA TYR A 31 7.08 -20.86 7.06
C TYR A 31 7.49 -19.39 6.99
N MET A 32 8.50 -19.06 6.19
CA MET A 32 8.95 -17.69 5.98
C MET A 32 7.83 -16.79 5.45
N THR A 33 7.01 -17.33 4.54
CA THR A 33 5.88 -16.61 3.93
C THR A 33 4.75 -16.38 4.93
N GLU A 34 4.46 -17.36 5.79
CA GLU A 34 3.43 -17.25 6.83
C GLU A 34 3.84 -16.27 7.93
N ILE A 35 5.09 -16.34 8.40
CA ILE A 35 5.64 -15.43 9.40
C ILE A 35 5.60 -13.99 8.87
N SER A 36 6.07 -13.77 7.64
CA SER A 36 6.07 -12.45 7.01
C SER A 36 4.65 -11.91 6.83
N SER A 37 3.71 -12.77 6.41
CA SER A 37 2.29 -12.38 6.25
C SER A 37 1.65 -11.99 7.58
N SER A 38 1.92 -12.76 8.64
CA SER A 38 1.42 -12.49 10.00
C SER A 38 2.01 -11.21 10.58
N LEU A 39 3.30 -10.96 10.36
CA LEU A 39 3.97 -9.71 10.75
C LEU A 39 3.36 -8.49 10.07
N VAL A 40 3.16 -8.56 8.75
CA VAL A 40 2.51 -7.47 7.99
C VAL A 40 1.10 -7.22 8.52
N LEU A 41 0.34 -8.28 8.80
CA LEU A 41 -1.02 -8.16 9.34
C LEU A 41 -1.03 -7.49 10.72
N GLY A 42 -0.15 -7.91 11.64
CA GLY A 42 -0.01 -7.32 12.97
C GLY A 42 0.44 -5.86 12.95
N VAL A 43 1.44 -5.52 12.13
CA VAL A 43 1.94 -4.14 11.99
C VAL A 43 0.88 -3.26 11.32
N ALA A 44 0.21 -3.73 10.26
CA ALA A 44 -0.85 -2.99 9.61
C ALA A 44 -2.01 -2.72 10.58
N PHE A 45 -2.41 -3.71 11.38
CA PHE A 45 -3.42 -3.52 12.44
C PHE A 45 -2.98 -2.49 13.48
N ALA A 46 -1.74 -2.56 13.97
CA ALA A 46 -1.21 -1.58 14.92
C ALA A 46 -1.20 -0.15 14.34
N VAL A 47 -0.84 0.00 13.07
CA VAL A 47 -0.88 1.30 12.37
C VAL A 47 -2.32 1.79 12.25
N LEU A 48 -3.26 0.93 11.86
CA LEU A 48 -4.68 1.28 11.78
C LEU A 48 -5.22 1.76 13.13
N VAL A 49 -4.98 1.02 14.20
CA VAL A 49 -5.45 1.41 15.54
C VAL A 49 -4.83 2.73 15.99
N ARG A 50 -3.51 2.91 15.77
CA ARG A 50 -2.80 4.12 16.17
C ARG A 50 -3.28 5.36 15.40
N TRP A 51 -3.46 5.24 14.09
CA TRP A 51 -3.78 6.36 13.20
C TRP A 51 -5.28 6.53 12.96
N PHE A 52 -6.13 5.67 13.52
CA PHE A 52 -7.58 5.71 13.34
C PHE A 52 -8.18 7.07 13.72
N ARG A 53 -7.76 7.64 14.86
CA ARG A 53 -8.28 8.92 15.35
C ARG A 53 -7.85 10.07 14.44
N ASP A 54 -6.58 10.11 14.06
CA ASP A 54 -6.01 11.14 13.20
C ASP A 54 -6.65 11.10 11.80
N ALA A 55 -6.83 9.90 11.25
CA ALA A 55 -7.51 9.70 9.97
C ALA A 55 -9.00 10.08 10.05
N ALA A 56 -9.71 9.72 11.13
CA ALA A 56 -11.11 10.10 11.32
C ALA A 56 -11.30 11.61 11.45
N GLN A 57 -10.36 12.30 12.10
CA GLN A 57 -10.35 13.75 12.22
C GLN A 57 -10.01 14.41 10.89
N ALA A 58 -9.00 13.92 10.17
CA ALA A 58 -8.62 14.41 8.84
C ALA A 58 -9.73 14.21 7.80
N MET A 59 -10.48 13.10 7.84
CA MET A 59 -11.65 12.89 6.97
C MET A 59 -12.79 13.87 7.27
N ARG A 60 -12.95 14.32 8.52
CA ARG A 60 -14.04 15.21 8.92
C ARG A 60 -13.72 16.69 8.75
N TYR A 61 -12.47 17.10 8.98
CA TYR A 61 -12.06 18.51 9.05
C TYR A 61 -10.90 18.87 8.12
N GLY A 62 -10.42 17.92 7.31
CA GLY A 62 -9.24 18.10 6.47
C GLY A 62 -9.38 19.25 5.49
N ARG A 63 -8.54 20.27 5.66
CA ARG A 63 -8.48 21.46 4.79
C ARG A 63 -7.09 21.66 4.18
N ALA A 64 -6.09 20.90 4.61
CA ALA A 64 -4.70 21.01 4.18
C ALA A 64 -4.19 19.71 3.53
N GLY A 65 -3.19 19.82 2.67
CA GLY A 65 -2.57 18.68 1.98
C GLY A 65 -2.00 17.59 2.91
N ALA A 66 -1.55 17.96 4.12
CA ALA A 66 -1.10 17.01 5.12
C ALA A 66 -2.21 16.08 5.63
N ASP A 67 -3.44 16.59 5.76
CA ASP A 67 -4.60 15.79 6.18
C ASP A 67 -4.99 14.79 5.08
N PHE A 68 -4.92 15.21 3.81
CA PHE A 68 -5.11 14.32 2.66
C PHE A 68 -4.05 13.21 2.62
N LEU A 69 -2.80 13.50 2.97
CA LEU A 69 -1.75 12.49 3.03
C LEU A 69 -2.03 11.46 4.13
N ILE A 70 -2.47 11.91 5.30
CA ILE A 70 -2.84 11.02 6.41
C ILE A 70 -3.97 10.08 5.99
N VAL A 71 -5.01 10.61 5.34
CA VAL A 71 -6.13 9.80 4.82
C VAL A 71 -5.67 8.83 3.73
N ALA A 72 -4.83 9.27 2.80
CA ALA A 72 -4.30 8.41 1.75
C ALA A 72 -3.46 7.25 2.33
N VAL A 73 -2.52 7.54 3.24
CA VAL A 73 -1.68 6.53 3.90
C VAL A 73 -2.54 5.58 4.73
N PHE A 74 -3.50 6.10 5.49
CA PHE A 74 -4.42 5.28 6.26
C PHE A 74 -5.24 4.34 5.36
N SER A 75 -5.73 4.85 4.23
CA SER A 75 -6.48 4.06 3.25
C SER A 75 -5.61 2.97 2.61
N ILE A 76 -4.36 3.28 2.23
CA ILE A 76 -3.40 2.30 1.70
C ILE A 76 -3.16 1.18 2.72
N VAL A 77 -2.88 1.53 3.98
CA VAL A 77 -2.64 0.52 5.04
C VAL A 77 -3.90 -0.32 5.29
N GLY A 78 -5.09 0.30 5.29
CA GLY A 78 -6.36 -0.41 5.43
C GLY A 78 -6.64 -1.39 4.29
N ILE A 79 -6.37 -0.97 3.05
CA ILE A 79 -6.53 -1.83 1.86
C ILE A 79 -5.52 -2.97 1.89
N ILE A 80 -4.27 -2.73 2.27
CA ILE A 80 -3.26 -3.79 2.43
C ILE A 80 -3.69 -4.77 3.53
N PHE A 81 -4.18 -4.29 4.66
CA PHE A 81 -4.71 -5.16 5.73
C PHE A 81 -5.84 -6.05 5.20
N PHE A 82 -6.82 -5.46 4.52
CA PHE A 82 -7.94 -6.21 3.94
C PHE A 82 -7.48 -7.22 2.88
N GLN A 83 -6.56 -6.81 1.98
CA GLN A 83 -5.95 -7.71 1.00
C GLN A 83 -5.25 -8.89 1.68
N ARG A 84 -4.51 -8.65 2.76
CA ARG A 84 -3.78 -9.70 3.48
C ARG A 84 -4.72 -10.67 4.16
N VAL A 85 -5.78 -10.18 4.80
CA VAL A 85 -6.85 -11.02 5.35
C VAL A 85 -7.48 -11.87 4.23
N TRP A 86 -7.80 -11.27 3.09
CA TRP A 86 -8.37 -11.97 1.94
C TRP A 86 -7.46 -13.08 1.40
N VAL A 87 -6.16 -12.79 1.22
CA VAL A 87 -5.18 -13.79 0.76
C VAL A 87 -4.98 -14.91 1.78
N MET A 88 -5.03 -14.60 3.07
CA MET A 88 -4.94 -15.61 4.14
C MET A 88 -6.17 -16.52 4.14
N LEU A 89 -7.37 -15.96 3.98
CA LEU A 89 -8.61 -16.72 3.81
C LEU A 89 -8.58 -17.61 2.57
N LEU A 90 -8.10 -17.08 1.43
CA LEU A 90 -7.90 -17.86 0.20
C LEU A 90 -6.97 -19.04 0.41
N ARG A 91 -5.87 -18.87 1.16
CA ARG A 91 -4.95 -19.96 1.49
C ARG A 91 -5.58 -20.99 2.43
N TYR A 92 -6.32 -20.53 3.43
CA TYR A 92 -7.01 -21.40 4.38
C TYR A 92 -8.08 -22.29 3.72
N HIS A 93 -8.76 -21.76 2.71
CA HIS A 93 -9.79 -22.50 1.95
C HIS A 93 -9.24 -23.26 0.74
N GLU A 94 -7.92 -23.41 0.59
CA GLU A 94 -7.27 -24.08 -0.56
C GLU A 94 -7.59 -23.45 -1.92
N ARG A 95 -7.87 -22.15 -1.95
CA ARG A 95 -8.13 -21.34 -3.17
C ARG A 95 -9.27 -21.90 -4.04
N PRO A 96 -10.50 -21.94 -3.53
CA PRO A 96 -11.62 -22.44 -4.32
C PRO A 96 -11.94 -21.45 -5.44
N ASP A 97 -12.35 -21.96 -6.61
CA ASP A 97 -12.51 -21.17 -7.84
C ASP A 97 -13.44 -19.96 -7.70
N TRP A 98 -14.46 -20.05 -6.83
CA TRP A 98 -15.39 -18.96 -6.54
C TRP A 98 -14.77 -17.81 -5.72
N MET A 99 -13.76 -18.10 -4.87
CA MET A 99 -13.02 -17.06 -4.15
C MET A 99 -11.91 -16.47 -5.02
N VAL A 100 -11.25 -17.30 -5.83
CA VAL A 100 -10.16 -16.84 -6.71
C VAL A 100 -10.69 -15.90 -7.79
N ASN A 101 -11.83 -16.25 -8.41
CA ASN A 101 -12.48 -15.42 -9.41
C ASN A 101 -13.39 -14.33 -8.81
N SER A 102 -13.33 -14.12 -7.49
CA SER A 102 -14.12 -13.10 -6.83
C SER A 102 -13.70 -11.69 -7.28
N PRO A 103 -14.66 -10.77 -7.52
CA PRO A 103 -14.35 -9.38 -7.85
C PRO A 103 -13.61 -8.64 -6.74
N ILE A 104 -13.49 -9.23 -5.54
CA ILE A 104 -12.80 -8.65 -4.38
C ILE A 104 -11.34 -8.33 -4.70
N SER A 105 -10.63 -9.20 -5.40
CA SER A 105 -9.23 -8.97 -5.79
C SER A 105 -9.08 -7.74 -6.70
N ALA A 106 -10.02 -7.57 -7.65
CA ALA A 106 -10.05 -6.42 -8.54
C ALA A 106 -10.46 -5.13 -7.81
N PHE A 107 -11.42 -5.21 -6.89
CA PHE A 107 -11.85 -4.10 -6.05
C PHE A 107 -10.70 -3.56 -5.17
N VAL A 108 -9.91 -4.46 -4.56
CA VAL A 108 -8.73 -4.09 -3.78
C VAL A 108 -7.70 -3.34 -4.63
N ALA A 109 -7.40 -3.85 -5.83
CA ALA A 109 -6.48 -3.17 -6.75
C ALA A 109 -6.99 -1.78 -7.18
N TRP A 110 -8.29 -1.67 -7.47
CA TRP A 110 -8.95 -0.41 -7.81
C TRP A 110 -8.86 0.63 -6.68
N MET A 111 -9.21 0.22 -5.45
CA MET A 111 -9.15 1.09 -4.27
C MET A 111 -7.71 1.49 -3.93
N MET A 112 -6.74 0.59 -4.16
CA MET A 112 -5.33 0.88 -3.96
C MET A 112 -4.84 1.93 -4.97
N ALA A 113 -5.23 1.82 -6.24
CA ALA A 113 -4.92 2.82 -7.26
C ALA A 113 -5.48 4.20 -6.87
N TRP A 114 -6.74 4.26 -6.43
CA TRP A 114 -7.37 5.50 -5.94
C TRP A 114 -6.62 6.10 -4.74
N SER A 115 -6.23 5.28 -3.77
CA SER A 115 -5.50 5.74 -2.58
C SER A 115 -4.09 6.25 -2.91
N CYS A 116 -3.41 5.61 -3.87
CA CYS A 116 -2.14 6.09 -4.39
C CYS A 116 -2.28 7.41 -5.15
N THR A 117 -3.37 7.60 -5.90
CA THR A 117 -3.68 8.89 -6.52
C THR A 117 -3.85 9.98 -5.47
N LEU A 118 -4.60 9.72 -4.39
CA LEU A 118 -4.74 10.67 -3.28
C LEU A 118 -3.40 11.02 -2.64
N ALA A 119 -2.52 10.03 -2.42
CA ALA A 119 -1.18 10.26 -1.88
C ALA A 119 -0.32 11.15 -2.79
N LEU A 120 -0.49 11.03 -4.12
CA LEU A 120 0.20 11.88 -5.10
C LEU A 120 -0.32 13.32 -5.09
N VAL A 121 -1.62 13.53 -4.90
CA VAL A 121 -2.20 14.89 -4.88
C VAL A 121 -1.93 15.60 -3.55
N ALA A 122 -1.86 14.85 -2.46
CA ALA A 122 -1.74 15.36 -1.10
C ALA A 122 -0.66 16.45 -0.86
N PRO A 123 0.62 16.29 -1.27
CA PRO A 123 1.66 17.28 -0.96
C PRO A 123 1.48 18.64 -1.66
N ASP A 124 0.67 18.70 -2.72
CA ASP A 124 0.48 19.90 -3.53
C ASP A 124 -0.88 20.58 -3.29
N ILE A 125 -1.74 20.03 -2.43
CA ILE A 125 -3.02 20.65 -2.06
C ILE A 125 -2.79 21.71 -0.98
N ASP A 126 -2.86 22.97 -1.36
CA ASP A 126 -2.94 24.10 -0.44
C ASP A 126 -4.27 24.83 -0.68
N ASN A 127 -5.12 24.91 0.36
CA ASN A 127 -6.45 25.53 0.31
C ASN A 127 -7.33 25.10 -0.90
N GLY A 128 -7.33 23.80 -1.24
CA GLY A 128 -8.19 23.24 -2.28
C GLY A 128 -7.79 23.58 -3.73
N HIS A 129 -6.66 24.26 -3.94
CA HIS A 129 -6.11 24.49 -5.28
C HIS A 129 -5.04 23.46 -5.58
N ILE A 130 -5.27 22.65 -6.62
CA ILE A 130 -4.27 21.72 -7.16
C ILE A 130 -3.43 22.51 -8.19
N PRO A 131 -2.13 22.77 -7.94
CA PRO A 131 -1.28 23.47 -8.89
C PRO A 131 -1.12 22.66 -10.19
N PRO A 132 -0.98 23.34 -11.35
CA PRO A 132 -0.98 22.69 -12.67
C PRO A 132 0.16 21.68 -12.86
N ARG A 133 1.28 21.86 -12.15
CA ARG A 133 2.42 20.93 -12.16
C ARG A 133 2.06 19.57 -11.56
N SER A 134 1.23 19.54 -10.53
CA SER A 134 0.78 18.31 -9.88
C SER A 134 -0.25 17.56 -10.74
N ARG A 135 -1.07 18.29 -11.51
CA ARG A 135 -1.98 17.70 -12.53
C ARG A 135 -1.23 16.93 -13.61
N ILE A 136 -0.06 17.41 -14.02
CA ILE A 136 0.80 16.72 -15.00
C ILE A 136 1.38 15.44 -14.39
N LEU A 137 1.82 15.46 -13.12
CA LEU A 137 2.28 14.27 -12.41
C LEU A 137 1.16 13.22 -12.24
N ILE A 138 -0.05 13.65 -11.92
CA ILE A 138 -1.24 12.77 -11.85
C ILE A 138 -1.55 12.20 -13.24
N GLY A 139 -1.54 13.05 -14.29
CA GLY A 139 -1.75 12.61 -15.66
C GLY A 139 -0.70 11.60 -16.12
N PHE A 140 0.57 11.81 -15.77
CA PHE A 140 1.66 10.87 -16.04
C PHE A 140 1.50 9.56 -15.25
N ALA A 141 1.17 9.64 -13.96
CA ALA A 141 0.93 8.45 -13.13
C ALA A 141 -0.25 7.61 -13.65
N LEU A 142 -1.35 8.27 -14.05
CA LEU A 142 -2.50 7.61 -14.68
C LEU A 142 -2.17 7.05 -16.05
N PHE A 143 -1.35 7.74 -16.84
CA PHE A 143 -0.86 7.25 -18.13
C PHE A 143 0.00 6.00 -17.97
N VAL A 144 0.95 6.00 -17.03
CA VAL A 144 1.78 4.82 -16.71
C VAL A 144 0.91 3.67 -16.20
N ALA A 145 -0.04 3.93 -15.29
CA ALA A 145 -0.98 2.91 -14.81
C ALA A 145 -1.81 2.33 -15.98
N GLY A 146 -2.30 3.19 -16.88
CA GLY A 146 -3.01 2.78 -18.10
C GLY A 146 -2.15 1.94 -19.04
N MET A 147 -0.86 2.31 -19.22
CA MET A 147 0.09 1.52 -20.01
C MET A 147 0.36 0.14 -19.40
N VAL A 148 0.60 0.06 -18.09
CA VAL A 148 0.83 -1.21 -17.39
C VAL A 148 -0.41 -2.09 -17.46
N SER A 149 -1.61 -1.52 -17.23
CA SER A 149 -2.87 -2.23 -17.36
C SER A 149 -3.09 -2.72 -18.79
N GLY A 150 -2.91 -1.87 -19.79
CA GLY A 150 -3.03 -2.23 -21.21
C GLY A 150 -2.02 -3.30 -21.64
N GLY A 151 -0.78 -3.20 -21.19
CA GLY A 151 0.26 -4.20 -21.42
C GLY A 151 -0.06 -5.55 -20.78
N SER A 152 -0.58 -5.55 -19.55
CA SER A 152 -1.00 -6.78 -18.87
C SER A 152 -2.18 -7.48 -19.56
N ILE A 153 -3.16 -6.71 -20.06
CA ILE A 153 -4.29 -7.23 -20.85
C ILE A 153 -3.80 -7.77 -22.20
N MET A 154 -2.91 -7.04 -22.89
CA MET A 154 -2.35 -7.47 -24.17
C MET A 154 -1.51 -8.76 -24.04
N LEU A 155 -0.77 -8.91 -22.94
CA LEU A 155 -0.04 -10.14 -22.63
C LEU A 155 -0.99 -11.29 -22.27
N ALA A 156 -2.09 -11.01 -21.56
CA ALA A 156 -3.11 -12.03 -21.25
C ALA A 156 -3.93 -12.46 -22.49
N LEU A 157 -4.04 -11.60 -23.51
CA LEU A 157 -4.73 -11.89 -24.77
C LEU A 157 -3.85 -12.58 -25.82
N LYS A 158 -2.52 -12.61 -25.63
CA LYS A 158 -1.62 -13.43 -26.46
C LYS A 158 -1.53 -14.84 -25.85
N PRO A 159 -2.07 -15.87 -26.52
CA PRO A 159 -1.91 -17.25 -26.08
C PRO A 159 -0.44 -17.72 -26.18
#